data_AF-A0A448MK70-F1
#
_entry.id   AF-A0A448MK70-F1
#
_cell.length_a   1.000
_cell.length_b   1.000
_cell.length_c   1.000
_cell.angle_alpha   90.00
_cell.angle_beta   90.00
_cell.angle_gamma   90.00
#
_symmetry.space_group_name_H-M   'P 1'
#
loop_
_entity.id
_entity.type
_entity.pdbx_description
1 polymer ?
#
loop_
_entity_poly.entity_id
_entity_poly.type
_entity_poly.pdbx_seq_one_letter_code
_entity_poly.pdbx_strand_id
1 'polypeptide(L)'
;MIPALIVSYVISVVFSDAQYQGVGALRNFDMFVFRIALASFLAYVVGQLLDVSVFNRLRQLKTWWVAPSSSMLFGALADTFVFFGVAFYQSTDTFMAEHWMRLGFVDYLFKLFIGILLFVPAYGVVLNFILHKLQTLSGQNEVSHLT
;
A
#
# COMPACT_ATOMS: atom_id res chain seq x y z
N MET A 1 12.32 -4.83 -1.98
CA MET A 1 11.48 -5.99 -2.37
C MET A 1 12.20 -7.31 -2.19
N ILE A 2 12.99 -7.82 -3.16
CA ILE A 2 13.54 -9.20 -3.10
C ILE A 2 14.19 -9.57 -1.75
N PRO A 3 15.07 -8.74 -1.12
CA PRO A 3 15.62 -9.07 0.20
C PRO A 3 14.57 -9.20 1.31
N ALA A 4 13.52 -8.38 1.29
CA ALA A 4 12.45 -8.43 2.28
C ALA A 4 11.56 -9.68 2.12
N LEU A 5 11.37 -10.17 0.89
CA LEU A 5 10.69 -11.46 0.62
C LEU A 5 11.49 -12.64 1.16
N ILE A 6 12.81 -12.65 0.94
CA ILE A 6 13.70 -13.70 1.47
C ILE A 6 13.67 -13.69 3.00
N VAL A 7 13.80 -12.52 3.63
CA VAL A 7 13.74 -12.37 5.09
C VAL A 7 12.37 -12.78 5.64
N SER A 8 11.27 -12.35 5.01
CA SER A 8 9.90 -12.69 5.43
C SER A 8 9.62 -14.20 5.35
N TYR A 9 10.02 -14.85 4.25
CA TYR A 9 9.89 -16.31 4.09
C TYR A 9 10.73 -17.07 5.12
N VAL A 10 11.99 -16.69 5.33
CA VAL A 10 12.87 -17.34 6.32
C VAL A 10 12.32 -17.18 7.74
N ILE A 11 11.81 -16.00 8.11
CA ILE A 11 11.20 -15.79 9.43
C ILE A 11 9.92 -16.63 9.58
N SER A 12 9.02 -16.61 8.60
CA SER A 12 7.74 -17.36 8.65
C SER A 12 7.93 -18.88 8.70
N VAL A 13 8.97 -19.42 8.05
CA VAL A 13 9.27 -20.87 8.08
C VAL A 13 9.96 -21.28 9.39
N VAL A 14 10.76 -20.40 9.99
CA VAL A 14 11.45 -20.68 11.27
C VAL A 14 10.54 -20.45 12.48
N PHE A 15 9.57 -19.54 12.38
CA PHE A 15 8.58 -19.21 13.40
C PHE A 15 7.15 -19.32 12.84
N SER A 16 6.54 -20.50 12.99
CA SER A 16 5.13 -20.75 12.65
C SER A 16 4.35 -21.14 13.89
N ASP A 17 3.07 -20.73 13.98
CA ASP A 17 2.20 -20.84 15.17
C ASP A 17 2.85 -20.34 16.47
N ALA A 18 3.66 -19.28 16.35
CA ALA A 18 4.51 -18.72 17.42
C ALA A 18 5.51 -19.71 18.07
N GLN A 19 5.70 -20.90 17.49
CA GLN A 19 6.70 -21.88 17.89
C GLN A 19 7.94 -21.80 17.01
N TYR A 20 9.11 -22.04 17.61
CA TYR A 20 10.36 -22.16 16.87
C TYR A 20 10.45 -23.55 16.22
N GLN A 21 10.13 -23.62 14.93
CA GLN A 21 10.16 -24.85 14.11
C GLN A 21 11.60 -25.34 13.82
N GLY A 22 12.59 -24.47 14.06
CA GLY A 22 14.01 -24.77 13.88
C GLY A 22 14.50 -24.69 12.44
N VAL A 23 15.82 -24.63 12.26
CA VAL A 23 16.47 -24.50 10.93
C VAL A 23 16.17 -25.71 10.03
N GLY A 24 15.74 -26.85 10.60
CA GLY A 24 15.26 -28.01 9.86
C GLY A 24 13.99 -27.74 9.03
N ALA A 25 13.11 -26.83 9.48
CA ALA A 25 11.88 -26.48 8.78
C ALA A 25 12.13 -25.93 7.37
N LEU A 26 13.26 -25.24 7.16
CA LEU A 26 13.68 -24.73 5.85
C LEU A 26 13.95 -25.83 4.79
N ARG A 27 13.98 -27.11 5.19
CA ARG A 27 14.02 -28.25 4.25
C ARG A 27 12.63 -28.75 3.83
N ASN A 28 11.59 -28.44 4.59
CA ASN A 28 10.21 -28.77 4.27
C ASN A 28 9.62 -27.60 3.48
N PHE A 29 9.39 -27.79 2.18
CA PHE A 29 8.87 -26.72 1.34
C PHE A 29 7.38 -26.50 1.57
N ASP A 30 7.04 -25.55 2.44
CA ASP A 30 5.65 -25.20 2.72
C ASP A 30 5.03 -24.43 1.55
N MET A 31 4.14 -25.12 0.82
CA MET A 31 3.47 -24.59 -0.36
C MET A 31 2.45 -23.48 -0.01
N PHE A 32 1.95 -23.42 1.22
CA PHE A 32 1.07 -22.35 1.69
C PHE A 32 1.88 -21.10 1.98
N VAL A 33 2.96 -21.19 2.76
CA VAL A 33 3.87 -20.04 3.02
C VAL A 33 4.49 -19.52 1.72
N PHE A 34 4.86 -20.41 0.79
CA PHE A 34 5.32 -20.01 -0.54
C PHE A 34 4.25 -19.26 -1.35
N ARG A 35 2.97 -19.71 -1.31
CA ARG A 35 1.85 -18.98 -1.93
C ARG A 35 1.67 -17.58 -1.34
N ILE A 36 1.72 -17.43 -0.01
CA ILE A 36 1.61 -16.10 0.62
C ILE A 36 2.76 -15.17 0.19
N ALA A 37 4.00 -15.67 0.13
CA ALA A 37 5.15 -14.91 -0.35
C ALA A 37 5.02 -14.50 -1.82
N LEU A 38 4.60 -15.43 -2.69
CA LEU A 38 4.38 -15.17 -4.12
C LEU A 38 3.22 -14.18 -4.35
N ALA A 39 2.13 -14.33 -3.60
CA ALA A 39 1.00 -13.40 -3.62
C ALA A 39 1.44 -11.98 -3.22
N SER A 40 2.23 -11.85 -2.15
CA SER A 40 2.78 -10.58 -1.69
C SER A 40 3.67 -9.90 -2.74
N PHE A 41 4.48 -10.68 -3.46
CA PHE A 41 5.32 -10.17 -4.54
C PHE A 41 4.49 -9.67 -5.73
N LEU A 42 3.52 -10.45 -6.19
CA LEU A 42 2.66 -10.09 -7.32
C LEU A 42 1.75 -8.90 -6.98
N ALA A 43 1.19 -8.86 -5.78
CA ALA A 43 0.40 -7.75 -5.27
C ALA A 43 1.19 -6.43 -5.29
N TYR A 44 2.40 -6.43 -4.72
CA TYR A 44 3.28 -5.26 -4.75
C TYR A 44 3.62 -4.82 -6.18
N VAL A 45 4.03 -5.76 -7.05
CA VAL A 45 4.45 -5.44 -8.42
C VAL A 45 3.29 -4.86 -9.23
N VAL A 46 2.11 -5.48 -9.19
CA VAL A 46 0.93 -5.00 -9.91
C VAL A 46 0.42 -3.69 -9.30
N GLY A 47 0.34 -3.59 -7.97
CA GLY A 47 -0.08 -2.39 -7.26
C GLY A 47 0.81 -1.18 -7.57
N GLN A 48 2.13 -1.34 -7.54
CA GLN A 48 3.08 -0.27 -7.86
C GLN A 48 3.12 0.11 -9.35
N LEU A 49 3.07 -0.87 -10.26
CA LEU A 49 2.97 -0.56 -11.69
C LEU A 49 1.69 0.21 -12.02
N LEU A 50 0.58 -0.13 -11.34
CA LEU A 50 -0.70 0.54 -11.53
C LEU A 50 -0.74 1.92 -10.87
N ASP A 51 -0.24 2.08 -9.63
CA ASP A 51 -0.05 3.37 -8.95
C ASP A 51 0.75 4.34 -9.82
N VAL A 52 1.95 3.93 -10.28
CA VAL A 52 2.79 4.75 -11.18
C VAL A 52 2.09 5.06 -12.51
N SER A 53 1.36 4.10 -13.11
CA SER A 53 0.65 4.32 -14.38
C SER A 53 -0.51 5.30 -14.24
N VAL A 54 -1.32 5.16 -13.19
CA VAL A 54 -2.44 6.04 -12.86
C VAL A 54 -1.93 7.43 -12.50
N PHE A 55 -0.93 7.53 -11.65
CA PHE A 55 -0.31 8.80 -11.27
C PHE A 55 0.26 9.55 -12.48
N ASN A 56 1.05 8.87 -13.33
CA ASN A 56 1.65 9.50 -14.51
C ASN A 56 0.60 9.99 -15.52
N ARG A 57 -0.52 9.26 -15.67
CA ARG A 57 -1.63 9.67 -16.55
C ARG A 57 -2.46 10.81 -15.97
N LEU A 58 -2.75 10.79 -14.67
CA LEU A 58 -3.55 11.83 -14.00
C LEU A 58 -2.75 13.10 -13.66
N ARG A 59 -1.41 13.03 -13.59
CA ARG A 59 -0.52 14.20 -13.45
C ARG A 59 -0.67 15.22 -14.60
N GLN A 60 -1.23 14.81 -15.73
CA GLN A 60 -1.55 15.69 -16.86
C GLN A 60 -2.76 16.61 -16.59
N LEU A 61 -3.55 16.34 -15.55
CA LEU A 61 -4.65 17.19 -15.10
C LEU A 61 -4.12 18.36 -14.26
N LYS A 62 -4.73 19.54 -14.41
CA LYS A 62 -4.38 20.74 -13.62
C LYS A 62 -4.59 20.55 -12.11
N THR A 63 -5.44 19.61 -11.72
CA THR A 63 -5.81 19.37 -10.32
C THR A 63 -4.83 18.38 -9.67
N TRP A 64 -3.70 18.91 -9.17
CA TRP A 64 -2.62 18.14 -8.49
C TRP A 64 -3.14 17.08 -7.50
N TRP A 65 -4.20 17.44 -6.78
CA TRP A 65 -5.05 16.64 -5.89
C TRP A 65 -5.47 15.26 -6.38
N VAL A 66 -5.82 15.14 -7.66
CA VAL A 66 -6.49 13.95 -8.21
C VAL A 66 -5.49 12.82 -8.42
N ALA A 67 -4.25 13.13 -8.85
CA ALA A 67 -3.27 12.10 -9.20
C ALA A 67 -2.84 11.22 -8.00
N PRO A 68 -2.40 11.77 -6.83
CA PRO A 68 -2.07 10.94 -5.67
C PRO A 68 -3.28 10.24 -5.09
N SER A 69 -4.42 10.93 -5.01
CA SER A 69 -5.64 10.37 -4.42
C SER A 69 -6.10 9.14 -5.21
N SER A 70 -6.27 9.27 -6.53
CA SER A 70 -6.69 8.15 -7.38
C SER A 70 -5.63 7.08 -7.50
N SER A 71 -4.34 7.41 -7.56
CA SER A 71 -3.29 6.38 -7.65
C SER A 71 -3.20 5.54 -6.38
N MET A 72 -3.33 6.16 -5.20
CA MET A 72 -3.49 5.45 -3.92
C MET A 72 -4.72 4.53 -3.91
N LEU A 73 -5.90 5.02 -4.35
CA LEU A 73 -7.12 4.20 -4.41
C LEU A 73 -6.92 2.96 -5.30
N PHE A 74 -6.51 3.14 -6.55
CA PHE A 74 -6.40 2.03 -7.51
C PHE A 74 -5.20 1.12 -7.22
N GLY A 75 -4.08 1.66 -6.72
CA GLY A 75 -2.91 0.87 -6.30
C GLY A 75 -3.23 -0.03 -5.11
N ALA A 76 -3.91 0.50 -4.08
CA ALA A 76 -4.36 -0.28 -2.92
C ALA A 76 -5.44 -1.32 -3.29
N LEU A 77 -6.32 -1.02 -4.24
CA LEU A 77 -7.28 -1.99 -4.79
C LEU A 77 -6.53 -3.15 -5.46
N ALA A 78 -5.60 -2.83 -6.37
CA ALA A 78 -4.85 -3.83 -7.13
C ALA A 78 -3.98 -4.71 -6.22
N ASP A 79 -3.24 -4.12 -5.28
CA ASP A 79 -2.51 -4.82 -4.23
C ASP A 79 -3.41 -5.81 -3.49
N THR A 80 -4.53 -5.33 -2.94
CA THR A 80 -5.41 -6.14 -2.08
C THR A 80 -6.06 -7.29 -2.85
N PHE A 81 -6.64 -7.05 -4.02
CA PHE A 81 -7.32 -8.10 -4.79
C PHE A 81 -6.36 -9.10 -5.44
N VAL A 82 -5.15 -8.68 -5.85
CA VAL A 82 -4.11 -9.61 -6.32
C VAL A 82 -3.55 -10.43 -5.15
N PHE A 83 -3.33 -9.83 -3.98
CA PHE A 83 -2.91 -10.54 -2.78
C PHE A 83 -3.93 -11.60 -2.38
N PHE A 84 -5.16 -11.21 -2.05
CA PHE A 84 -6.18 -12.15 -1.58
C PHE A 84 -6.52 -13.21 -2.65
N GLY A 85 -6.49 -12.84 -3.93
CA GLY A 85 -6.63 -13.77 -5.04
C GLY A 85 -5.53 -14.83 -5.06
N VAL A 86 -4.27 -14.46 -5.22
CA VAL A 86 -3.16 -15.43 -5.34
C VAL A 86 -2.90 -16.18 -4.03
N ALA A 87 -3.09 -15.52 -2.88
CA ALA A 87 -2.92 -16.14 -1.56
C ALA A 87 -3.99 -17.22 -1.31
N PHE A 88 -5.28 -16.87 -1.46
CA PHE A 88 -6.36 -17.67 -0.90
C PHE A 88 -7.30 -18.34 -1.90
N TYR A 89 -7.29 -17.98 -3.19
CA TYR A 89 -8.06 -18.72 -4.20
C TYR A 89 -7.63 -20.19 -4.23
N GLN A 90 -8.57 -21.12 -3.98
CA GLN A 90 -8.28 -22.55 -3.80
C GLN A 90 -7.18 -22.81 -2.76
N SER A 91 -7.24 -22.11 -1.61
CA SER A 91 -6.41 -22.39 -0.42
C SER A 91 -6.73 -23.77 0.19
N THR A 92 -5.78 -24.30 0.94
CA THR A 92 -5.99 -25.46 1.85
C THR A 92 -7.01 -25.12 2.96
N ASP A 93 -7.09 -23.84 3.33
CA ASP A 93 -8.13 -23.30 4.22
C ASP A 93 -9.40 -23.02 3.39
N THR A 94 -10.46 -23.79 3.65
CA THR A 94 -11.76 -23.68 2.96
C THR A 94 -12.51 -22.39 3.28
N PHE A 95 -12.41 -21.87 4.50
CA PHE A 95 -13.05 -20.62 4.89
C PHE A 95 -12.42 -19.44 4.15
N MET A 96 -11.08 -19.41 4.06
CA MET A 96 -10.37 -18.43 3.25
C MET A 96 -10.66 -18.60 1.77
N ALA A 97 -10.69 -19.84 1.25
CA ALA A 97 -10.98 -20.12 -0.15
C ALA A 97 -12.41 -19.75 -0.59
N GLU A 98 -13.39 -19.78 0.32
CA GLU A 98 -14.77 -19.35 0.05
C GLU A 98 -14.96 -17.83 0.26
N HIS A 99 -14.24 -17.21 1.20
CA HIS A 99 -14.51 -15.83 1.63
C HIS A 99 -13.43 -14.80 1.28
N TRP A 100 -12.32 -15.18 0.61
CA TRP A 100 -11.23 -14.27 0.22
C TRP A 100 -11.70 -12.96 -0.42
N MET A 101 -12.73 -12.98 -1.26
CA MET A 101 -13.26 -11.79 -1.92
C MET A 101 -13.97 -10.84 -0.95
N ARG A 102 -14.66 -11.38 0.06
CA ARG A 102 -15.29 -10.59 1.14
C ARG A 102 -14.22 -10.05 2.09
N LEU A 103 -13.22 -10.86 2.44
CA LEU A 103 -12.11 -10.45 3.32
C LEU A 103 -11.26 -9.36 2.67
N GLY A 104 -10.87 -9.54 1.40
CA GLY A 104 -10.15 -8.52 0.62
C GLY A 104 -10.97 -7.24 0.40
N PHE A 105 -12.30 -7.33 0.29
CA PHE A 105 -13.16 -6.14 0.24
C PHE A 105 -13.20 -5.39 1.58
N VAL A 106 -13.19 -6.09 2.72
CA VAL A 106 -13.14 -5.47 4.06
C VAL A 106 -11.76 -4.87 4.34
N ASP A 107 -10.67 -5.56 3.99
CA ASP A 107 -9.30 -5.03 4.07
C ASP A 107 -9.14 -3.78 3.19
N TYR A 108 -9.64 -3.82 1.95
CA TYR A 108 -9.66 -2.66 1.05
C TYR A 108 -10.48 -1.50 1.64
N LEU A 109 -11.68 -1.74 2.18
CA LEU A 109 -12.46 -0.70 2.86
C LEU A 109 -11.73 -0.10 4.08
N PHE A 110 -10.98 -0.91 4.83
CA PHE A 110 -10.19 -0.44 5.97
C PHE A 110 -8.98 0.41 5.52
N LYS A 111 -8.26 -0.05 4.49
CA LYS A 111 -7.22 0.71 3.78
C LYS A 111 -7.76 2.04 3.23
N LEU A 112 -8.96 2.05 2.65
CA LEU A 112 -9.62 3.28 2.19
C LEU A 112 -9.99 4.21 3.34
N PHE A 113 -10.59 3.69 4.40
CA PHE A 113 -11.01 4.48 5.55
C PHE A 113 -9.81 5.18 6.21
N ILE A 114 -8.75 4.43 6.53
CA ILE A 114 -7.49 4.98 7.07
C ILE A 114 -6.85 5.93 6.06
N GLY A 115 -6.81 5.56 4.78
CA GLY A 115 -6.27 6.40 3.71
C GLY A 115 -6.94 7.77 3.66
N ILE A 116 -8.27 7.84 3.63
CA ILE A 116 -9.02 9.11 3.61
C ILE A 116 -8.86 9.86 4.94
N LEU A 117 -8.96 9.16 6.08
CA LEU A 117 -8.84 9.73 7.44
C LEU A 117 -7.47 10.39 7.68
N LEU A 118 -6.38 9.85 7.11
CA LEU A 118 -5.04 10.42 7.24
C LEU A 118 -4.73 11.43 6.13
N PHE A 119 -5.09 11.13 4.88
CA PHE A 119 -4.71 11.94 3.72
C PHE A 119 -5.43 13.29 3.73
N VAL A 120 -6.73 13.34 4.03
CA VAL A 120 -7.50 14.61 4.00
C VAL A 120 -7.02 15.62 5.06
N PRO A 121 -6.81 15.26 6.34
CA PRO A 121 -6.30 16.23 7.34
C PRO A 121 -4.84 16.60 7.13
N ALA A 122 -3.96 15.63 6.81
CA ALA A 122 -2.54 15.91 6.58
C ALA A 122 -2.33 16.88 5.40
N TYR A 123 -3.07 16.66 4.31
CA TYR A 123 -3.17 17.57 3.18
C TYR A 123 -3.65 18.97 3.57
N GLY A 124 -4.70 19.08 4.40
CA GLY A 124 -5.23 20.36 4.85
C GLY A 124 -4.21 21.17 5.65
N VAL A 125 -3.48 20.51 6.54
CA VAL A 125 -2.36 21.11 7.29
C VAL A 125 -1.24 21.57 6.36
N VAL A 126 -0.80 20.71 5.41
CA VAL A 126 0.27 21.04 4.47
C VAL A 126 -0.09 22.22 3.56
N LEU A 127 -1.30 22.24 2.99
CA LEU A 127 -1.76 23.35 2.16
C LEU A 127 -1.81 24.65 2.97
N ASN A 128 -2.38 24.62 4.18
CA ASN A 128 -2.52 25.79 5.02
C ASN A 128 -1.15 26.35 5.45
N PHE A 129 -0.19 25.47 5.77
CA PHE A 129 1.19 25.83 6.10
C PHE A 129 1.93 26.48 4.91
N ILE A 130 1.77 25.93 3.70
CA ILE A 130 2.35 26.50 2.48
C ILE A 130 1.75 27.89 2.18
N LEU A 131 0.43 28.04 2.29
CA LEU A 131 -0.25 29.32 2.05
C LEU A 131 0.19 30.40 3.03
N HIS A 132 0.23 30.11 4.34
CA HIS A 132 0.74 31.04 5.35
C HIS A 132 2.18 31.47 5.04
N LYS A 133 3.07 30.51 4.72
CA LYS A 133 4.47 30.82 4.43
C LYS A 133 4.64 31.68 3.16
N LEU A 134 3.84 31.44 2.12
CA LEU A 134 3.83 32.27 0.91
C LEU A 134 3.31 33.69 1.18
N GLN A 135 2.26 33.84 2.00
CA GLN A 135 1.73 35.14 2.40
C GLN A 135 2.76 35.96 3.20
N THR A 136 3.47 35.34 4.15
CA THR A 136 4.54 36.02 4.91
C THR A 136 5.66 36.52 3.98
N LEU A 137 6.09 35.70 3.02
CA LEU A 137 7.14 36.08 2.07
C LEU A 137 6.69 37.19 1.11
N SER A 138 5.43 37.15 0.64
CA SER A 138 4.87 38.20 -0.23
C SER A 138 4.80 39.55 0.49
N GLY A 139 4.31 39.57 1.73
CA GLY A 139 4.19 40.81 2.52
C GLY A 139 5.55 41.43 2.90
N GLN A 140 6.61 40.62 3.01
CA GLN A 140 7.97 41.13 3.23
C GLN A 140 8.53 41.86 2.00
N ASN A 141 8.25 41.38 0.78
CA ASN A 141 8.71 42.02 -0.45
C ASN A 141 8.07 43.40 -0.69
N GLU A 142 6.77 43.58 -0.38
CA GLU A 142 6.11 44.88 -0.58
C GLU A 142 6.68 45.97 0.34
N VAL A 143 6.94 45.64 1.62
CA VAL A 143 7.56 46.58 2.56
C VAL A 143 8.99 46.96 2.14
N SER A 144 9.76 46.00 1.62
CA SER A 144 11.15 46.21 1.15
C SER A 144 11.28 47.13 -0.07
N HIS A 145 10.19 47.51 -0.74
CA HIS A 145 10.18 48.41 -1.88
C HIS A 145 9.69 49.84 -1.55
N LEU A 146 9.37 50.13 -0.28
CA LEU A 146 8.85 51.41 0.19
C LEU A 146 9.79 52.14 1.17
N THR A 147 11.03 51.66 1.33
CA THR A 147 12.08 52.19 2.23
C THR A 147 13.41 52.33 1.49
#